data_AF-A0A968U565-F1
#
_entry.id   AF-A0A968U565-F1
#
_cell.length_a   1.000
_cell.length_b   1.000
_cell.length_c   1.000
_cell.angle_alpha   90.00
_cell.angle_beta   90.00
_cell.angle_gamma   90.00
#
_symmetry.space_group_name_H-M   'P 1'
#
loop_
_entity.id
_entity.type
_entity.pdbx_description
1 polymer ?
#
loop_
_entity_poly.entity_id
_entity_poly.type
_entity_poly.pdbx_seq_one_letter_code
_entity_poly.pdbx_strand_id
1 'polypeptide(L)'
;MISDAVQQSEQAVLDAVYEIIDTAPKQHLTAQLRLPTRMGGLGLHNLGDANGSVGKAGYLAAAALTEIAMGEGADAFKPFSGDSGGVMLRQWHQVSAVLESETEQETDVAGTSEPHTSPPMDLSEQVITTVLPRLQKVVNDRLAKHRLVSLLEDLDQQRGSVDKHVAEHAKAELSRLLSLAPLGTAWLDAVPFEEEWQISNRDYSAGLRFLLGLRPKIMRRNVPMQCPCGHVGTSEHHAFSKCKHLTEATGWRHNLLLRMVRLGAKVAGFDTVLENRQYTVERALEMDTEEHEKRGDCLMCDGERLIDTDVSITHPPLKSFRSAACREPGQRLPKGTRSSTSGMTQGQQVGTSF
;
A
#
# COMPACT_ATOMS: atom_id res chain seq x y z
N MET A 1 -5.37 -21.59 24.35
CA MET A 1 -5.52 -20.31 25.09
C MET A 1 -4.89 -19.12 24.35
N ILE A 2 -3.57 -19.05 24.14
CA ILE A 2 -2.95 -17.90 23.44
C ILE A 2 -3.44 -17.80 21.98
N SER A 3 -3.43 -18.92 21.23
CA SER A 3 -3.94 -18.94 19.85
C SER A 3 -5.41 -18.50 19.76
N ASP A 4 -6.24 -18.94 20.70
CA ASP A 4 -7.67 -18.60 20.73
C ASP A 4 -7.87 -17.11 21.03
N ALA A 5 -7.10 -16.55 21.97
CA ALA A 5 -7.15 -15.13 22.31
C ALA A 5 -6.67 -14.23 21.15
N VAL A 6 -5.63 -14.65 20.43
CA VAL A 6 -5.16 -13.97 19.22
C VAL A 6 -6.24 -13.99 18.15
N GLN A 7 -6.84 -15.15 17.88
CA GLN A 7 -7.90 -15.29 16.89
C GLN A 7 -9.14 -14.45 17.25
N GLN A 8 -9.55 -14.41 18.53
CA GLN A 8 -10.64 -13.56 18.99
C GLN A 8 -10.35 -12.08 18.79
N SER A 9 -9.11 -11.66 19.07
CA SER A 9 -8.68 -10.27 18.88
C SER A 9 -8.70 -9.88 17.40
N GLU A 10 -8.22 -10.76 16.51
CA GLU A 10 -8.27 -10.54 15.07
C GLU A 10 -9.70 -10.43 14.54
N GLN A 11 -10.59 -11.32 15.01
CA GLN A 11 -12.00 -11.29 14.63
C GLN A 11 -12.66 -9.99 15.09
N ALA A 12 -12.40 -9.55 16.32
CA ALA A 12 -12.94 -8.28 16.83
C ALA A 12 -12.44 -7.07 16.02
N VAL A 13 -11.17 -7.07 15.60
CA VAL A 13 -10.62 -6.03 14.71
C VAL A 13 -11.31 -6.07 13.34
N LEU A 14 -11.51 -7.25 12.75
CA LEU A 14 -12.22 -7.39 11.48
C LEU A 14 -13.67 -6.90 11.59
N ASP A 15 -14.37 -7.27 12.66
CA ASP A 15 -15.76 -6.85 12.91
C ASP A 15 -15.85 -5.33 13.05
N ALA A 16 -14.94 -4.71 13.80
CA ALA A 16 -14.86 -3.26 13.94
C ALA A 16 -14.58 -2.56 12.59
N VAL A 17 -13.67 -3.11 11.78
CA VAL A 17 -13.41 -2.57 10.43
C VAL A 17 -14.66 -2.67 9.55
N TYR A 18 -15.37 -3.80 9.57
CA TYR A 18 -16.61 -3.99 8.82
C TYR A 18 -17.74 -3.06 9.27
N GLU A 19 -17.81 -2.76 10.56
CA GLU A 19 -18.71 -1.75 11.13
C GLU A 19 -18.36 -0.34 10.62
N ILE A 20 -17.08 0.06 10.70
CA ILE A 20 -16.60 1.37 10.25
C ILE A 20 -16.88 1.59 8.76
N ILE A 21 -16.64 0.57 7.94
CA ILE A 21 -16.92 0.62 6.50
C ILE A 21 -18.37 0.24 6.18
N ASP A 22 -19.25 0.00 7.16
CA ASP A 22 -20.68 -0.29 7.00
C ASP A 22 -20.97 -1.24 5.82
N THR A 23 -20.33 -2.40 5.85
CA THR A 23 -20.43 -3.43 4.80
C THR A 23 -20.40 -4.80 5.46
N ALA A 24 -21.28 -5.70 5.01
CA ALA A 24 -21.25 -7.09 5.48
C ALA A 24 -19.93 -7.79 5.08
N PRO A 25 -19.42 -8.72 5.89
CA PRO A 25 -18.20 -9.46 5.58
C PRO A 25 -18.25 -10.15 4.21
N LYS A 26 -17.18 -10.00 3.42
CA LYS A 26 -17.02 -10.68 2.13
C LYS A 26 -15.60 -11.21 2.02
N GLN A 27 -15.45 -12.43 1.51
CA GLN A 27 -14.15 -13.09 1.40
C GLN A 27 -13.10 -12.25 0.67
N HIS A 28 -13.44 -11.64 -0.47
CA HIS A 28 -12.50 -10.80 -1.23
C HIS A 28 -12.13 -9.52 -0.48
N LEU A 29 -13.05 -8.91 0.29
CA LEU A 29 -12.74 -7.73 1.10
C LEU A 29 -11.83 -8.10 2.26
N THR A 30 -12.09 -9.23 2.93
CA THR A 30 -11.20 -9.74 3.99
C THR A 30 -9.80 -10.01 3.46
N ALA A 31 -9.68 -10.61 2.27
CA ALA A 31 -8.39 -10.83 1.62
C ALA A 31 -7.65 -9.50 1.37
N GLN A 32 -8.36 -8.48 0.90
CA GLN A 32 -7.80 -7.14 0.66
C GLN A 32 -7.38 -6.42 1.94
N LEU A 33 -8.20 -6.47 3.00
CA LEU A 33 -7.89 -5.86 4.29
C LEU A 33 -6.57 -6.35 4.89
N ARG A 34 -6.22 -7.62 4.61
CA ARG A 34 -4.97 -8.27 5.04
C ARG A 34 -3.76 -7.93 4.18
N LEU A 35 -3.92 -7.25 3.05
CA LEU A 35 -2.81 -6.76 2.25
C LEU A 35 -2.09 -5.62 2.99
N PRO A 36 -0.81 -5.35 2.72
CA PRO A 36 -0.12 -4.19 3.28
C PRO A 36 -0.84 -2.90 2.87
N THR A 37 -0.78 -1.85 3.70
CA THR A 37 -1.41 -0.55 3.38
C THR A 37 -0.99 -0.04 2.01
N ARG A 38 0.30 -0.20 1.68
CA ARG A 38 0.85 0.18 0.38
C ARG A 38 0.19 -0.52 -0.82
N MET A 39 -0.41 -1.69 -0.62
CA MET A 39 -1.06 -2.48 -1.67
C MET A 39 -2.60 -2.33 -1.63
N GLY A 40 -3.11 -1.30 -0.97
CA GLY A 40 -4.55 -1.03 -0.87
C GLY A 40 -5.29 -1.84 0.19
N GLY A 41 -4.57 -2.46 1.14
CA GLY A 41 -5.13 -3.08 2.33
C GLY A 41 -5.02 -2.19 3.57
N LEU A 42 -5.13 -2.79 4.77
CA LEU A 42 -4.91 -2.11 6.07
C LEU A 42 -3.77 -2.74 6.86
N GLY A 43 -3.02 -3.66 6.24
CA GLY A 43 -1.95 -4.39 6.91
C GLY A 43 -2.44 -5.24 8.08
N LEU A 44 -3.72 -5.63 8.11
CA LEU A 44 -4.24 -6.45 9.21
C LEU A 44 -3.45 -7.74 9.27
N HIS A 45 -2.67 -7.88 10.35
CA HIS A 45 -1.89 -9.08 10.60
C HIS A 45 -2.84 -10.26 10.80
N ASN A 46 -2.47 -11.39 10.22
CA ASN A 46 -3.09 -12.66 10.56
C ASN A 46 -2.03 -13.49 11.28
N LEU A 47 -1.87 -13.17 12.55
CA LEU A 47 -1.03 -13.84 13.54
C LEU A 47 -1.41 -15.32 13.69
N GLY A 48 -2.65 -15.70 13.34
CA GLY A 48 -3.12 -17.10 13.32
C GLY A 48 -2.81 -17.88 12.04
N ASP A 49 -2.58 -17.22 10.91
CA ASP A 49 -2.36 -17.89 9.62
C ASP A 49 -0.97 -18.55 9.49
N ALA A 50 -0.84 -19.45 8.51
CA ALA A 50 0.41 -20.13 8.15
C ALA A 50 1.07 -20.79 9.39
N ASN A 51 0.28 -21.53 10.17
CA ASN A 51 0.69 -22.16 11.43
C ASN A 51 1.22 -21.17 12.48
N GLY A 52 0.68 -19.95 12.49
CA GLY A 52 1.07 -18.87 13.39
C GLY A 52 2.46 -18.31 13.14
N SER A 53 2.97 -18.39 11.91
CA SER A 53 4.35 -17.98 11.56
C SER A 53 4.64 -16.52 11.91
N VAL A 54 3.69 -15.60 11.66
CA VAL A 54 3.85 -14.17 12.04
C VAL A 54 3.93 -14.01 13.56
N GLY A 55 3.08 -14.74 14.31
CA GLY A 55 3.11 -14.72 15.78
C GLY A 55 4.43 -15.25 16.32
N LYS A 56 4.94 -16.36 15.76
CA LYS A 56 6.24 -16.93 16.11
C LYS A 56 7.40 -15.99 15.76
N ALA A 57 7.34 -15.33 14.61
CA ALA A 57 8.30 -14.32 14.20
C ALA A 57 8.30 -13.10 15.12
N GLY A 58 7.12 -12.65 15.56
CA GLY A 58 6.97 -11.62 16.59
C GLY A 58 7.57 -12.04 17.93
N TYR A 59 7.32 -13.28 18.36
CA TYR A 59 7.89 -13.83 19.59
C TYR A 59 9.42 -13.89 19.53
N LEU A 60 10.00 -14.36 18.42
CA LEU A 60 11.45 -14.37 18.20
C LEU A 60 12.04 -12.95 18.14
N ALA A 61 11.35 -12.00 17.52
CA ALA A 61 11.79 -10.61 17.47
C ALA A 61 11.83 -9.98 18.88
N ALA A 62 10.79 -10.20 19.68
CA ALA A 62 10.75 -9.74 21.07
C ALA A 62 11.82 -10.40 21.94
N ALA A 63 12.05 -11.71 21.77
CA ALA A 63 13.13 -12.43 22.43
C ALA A 63 14.50 -11.85 22.05
N ALA A 64 14.73 -11.54 20.77
CA ALA A 64 15.98 -10.96 20.29
C ALA A 64 16.25 -9.57 20.86
N LEU A 65 15.22 -8.71 20.90
CA LEU A 65 15.33 -7.40 21.54
C LEU A 65 15.63 -7.52 23.04
N THR A 66 15.05 -8.52 23.70
CA THR A 66 15.32 -8.81 25.12
C THR A 66 16.75 -9.31 25.32
N GLU A 67 17.24 -10.21 24.46
CA GLU A 67 18.63 -10.69 24.48
C GLU A 67 19.62 -9.53 24.33
N ILE A 68 19.39 -8.63 23.37
CA ILE A 68 20.22 -7.43 23.16
C ILE A 68 20.21 -6.54 24.41
N ALA A 69 19.04 -6.29 24.99
CA ALA A 69 18.91 -5.48 26.19
C ALA A 69 19.57 -6.12 27.42
N MET A 70 19.64 -7.44 27.47
CA MET A 70 20.21 -8.24 28.57
C MET A 70 21.64 -8.71 28.28
N GLY A 71 22.36 -8.13 27.31
CA GLY A 71 23.69 -8.59 26.89
C GLY A 71 24.69 -8.75 28.05
N GLU A 72 24.68 -7.81 28.99
CA GLU A 72 25.49 -7.83 30.23
C GLU A 72 24.79 -8.49 31.43
N GLY A 73 23.54 -8.91 31.26
CA GLY A 73 22.72 -9.55 32.28
C GLY A 73 23.08 -11.02 32.51
N ALA A 74 22.52 -11.60 33.58
CA ALA A 74 22.70 -13.02 33.89
C ALA A 74 22.05 -13.92 32.83
N ASP A 75 22.72 -15.03 32.48
CA ASP A 75 22.28 -15.94 31.41
C ASP A 75 20.89 -16.55 31.63
N ALA A 76 20.41 -16.60 32.88
CA ALA A 76 19.06 -17.03 33.21
C ALA A 76 17.94 -16.12 32.66
N PHE A 77 18.28 -14.87 32.28
CA PHE A 77 17.34 -13.91 31.69
C PHE A 77 17.49 -13.77 30.17
N LYS A 78 18.49 -14.44 29.56
CA LYS A 78 18.77 -14.39 28.13
C LYS A 78 17.91 -15.40 27.38
N PRO A 79 16.93 -14.98 26.56
CA PRO A 79 15.98 -15.89 25.91
C PRO A 79 16.60 -16.99 25.05
N PHE A 80 17.77 -16.73 24.47
CA PHE A 80 18.48 -17.71 23.61
C PHE A 80 19.47 -18.58 24.36
N SER A 81 19.66 -18.34 25.65
CA SER A 81 20.50 -19.16 26.54
C SER A 81 19.67 -20.16 27.35
N GLY A 82 20.33 -21.16 27.93
CA GLY A 82 19.71 -22.12 28.86
C GLY A 82 18.54 -22.92 28.28
N ASP A 83 17.55 -23.23 29.13
CA ASP A 83 16.42 -24.11 28.79
C ASP A 83 15.48 -23.50 27.73
N SER A 84 15.40 -22.17 27.63
CA SER A 84 14.57 -21.47 26.62
C SER A 84 15.21 -21.47 25.23
N GLY A 85 16.54 -21.57 25.12
CA GLY A 85 17.25 -21.56 23.84
C GLY A 85 16.77 -22.65 22.88
N GLY A 86 16.50 -23.86 23.40
CA GLY A 86 15.94 -24.96 22.59
C GLY A 86 14.52 -24.67 22.07
N VAL A 87 13.72 -23.90 22.80
CA VAL A 87 12.40 -23.45 22.33
C VAL A 87 12.56 -22.43 21.21
N MET A 88 13.45 -21.44 21.38
CA MET A 88 13.72 -20.41 20.38
C MET A 88 14.24 -21.00 19.08
N LEU A 89 15.18 -21.96 19.16
CA LEU A 89 15.72 -22.65 17.99
C LEU A 89 14.63 -23.39 17.20
N ARG A 90 13.72 -24.08 17.89
CA ARG A 90 12.57 -24.74 17.23
C ARG A 90 11.64 -23.74 16.55
N GLN A 91 11.35 -22.60 17.20
CA GLN A 91 10.52 -21.56 16.59
C GLN A 91 11.21 -20.94 15.37
N TRP A 92 12.52 -20.72 15.45
CA TRP A 92 13.33 -20.21 14.35
C TRP A 92 13.26 -21.15 13.14
N HIS A 93 13.48 -22.46 13.32
CA HIS A 93 13.36 -23.43 12.22
C HIS A 93 11.97 -23.45 11.59
N GLN A 94 10.91 -23.28 12.39
CA GLN A 94 9.55 -23.23 11.85
C GLN A 94 9.31 -21.97 11.01
N VAL A 95 9.86 -20.83 11.42
CA VAL A 95 9.73 -19.57 10.67
C VAL A 95 10.65 -19.57 9.45
N SER A 96 11.88 -20.07 9.56
CA SER A 96 12.82 -20.15 8.45
C SER A 96 12.31 -21.05 7.34
N ALA A 97 11.70 -22.20 7.66
CA ALA A 97 11.10 -23.08 6.67
C ALA A 97 9.99 -22.39 5.85
N VAL A 98 9.18 -21.54 6.49
CA VAL A 98 8.18 -20.72 5.77
C VAL A 98 8.87 -19.74 4.83
N LEU A 99 9.90 -19.03 5.32
CA LEU A 99 10.67 -18.07 4.51
C LEU A 99 11.38 -18.73 3.32
N GLU A 100 11.92 -19.94 3.49
CA GLU A 100 12.58 -20.73 2.45
C GLU A 100 11.57 -21.20 1.39
N SER A 101 10.44 -21.78 1.81
CA SER A 101 9.41 -22.27 0.88
C SER A 101 8.84 -21.20 -0.05
N GLU A 102 8.76 -19.95 0.44
CA GLU A 102 8.31 -18.81 -0.38
C GLU A 102 9.42 -18.31 -1.33
N THR A 103 10.69 -18.46 -0.94
CA THR A 103 11.83 -18.03 -1.78
C THR A 103 11.97 -18.94 -2.99
N GLU A 104 11.75 -20.25 -2.83
CA GLU A 104 11.79 -21.23 -3.92
C GLU A 104 10.75 -20.91 -5.02
N GLN A 105 9.54 -20.49 -4.63
CA GLN A 105 8.49 -20.09 -5.57
C GLN A 105 8.85 -18.87 -6.42
N GLU A 106 9.60 -17.90 -5.87
CA GLU A 106 10.06 -16.74 -6.64
C GLU A 106 11.12 -17.13 -7.68
N THR A 107 11.95 -18.13 -7.41
CA THR A 107 13.04 -18.56 -8.30
C THR A 107 12.60 -19.49 -9.44
N ASP A 108 11.52 -20.26 -9.27
CA ASP A 108 11.03 -21.20 -10.31
C ASP A 108 10.59 -20.50 -11.60
N VAL A 109 10.23 -19.22 -11.55
CA VAL A 109 9.88 -18.43 -12.74
C VAL A 109 11.08 -18.20 -13.67
N ALA A 110 12.32 -18.35 -13.18
CA ALA A 110 13.54 -18.18 -13.95
C ALA A 110 14.10 -19.49 -14.57
N GLY A 111 13.49 -20.65 -14.30
CA GLY A 111 13.71 -21.89 -15.05
C GLY A 111 15.10 -22.56 -14.97
N THR A 112 16.02 -22.13 -14.10
CA THR A 112 17.39 -22.68 -14.08
C THR A 112 18.05 -22.77 -12.70
N SER A 113 17.37 -23.29 -11.67
CA SER A 113 18.00 -23.51 -10.36
C SER A 113 17.75 -24.92 -9.83
N GLU A 114 18.83 -25.66 -9.61
CA GLU A 114 18.82 -26.86 -8.77
C GLU A 114 18.35 -26.50 -7.35
N PRO A 115 17.67 -27.41 -6.64
CA PRO A 115 17.19 -27.16 -5.28
C PRO A 115 18.36 -26.92 -4.32
N HIS A 116 18.68 -25.66 -4.07
CA HIS A 116 19.62 -25.27 -3.04
C HIS A 116 18.94 -25.41 -1.68
N THR A 117 19.01 -26.62 -1.12
CA THR A 117 18.76 -26.83 0.32
C THR A 117 19.89 -26.16 1.09
N SER A 118 19.70 -24.86 1.38
CA SER A 118 20.57 -24.17 2.30
C SER A 118 20.48 -24.88 3.65
N PRO A 119 21.62 -25.25 4.29
CA PRO A 119 21.56 -25.85 5.61
C PRO A 119 20.81 -24.91 6.56
N PRO A 120 20.03 -25.45 7.52
CA PRO A 120 19.25 -24.63 8.43
C PRO A 120 20.17 -23.61 9.10
N MET A 121 19.86 -22.33 8.91
CA MET A 121 20.68 -21.23 9.41
C MET A 121 20.74 -21.32 10.93
N ASP A 122 21.93 -21.48 11.49
CA ASP A 122 22.12 -21.54 12.94
C ASP A 122 21.84 -20.16 13.58
N LEU A 123 21.35 -20.15 14.82
CA LEU A 123 21.09 -18.91 15.58
C LEU A 123 22.39 -18.31 16.09
N SER A 124 23.20 -17.76 15.18
CA SER A 124 24.40 -17.02 15.54
C SER A 124 24.07 -15.70 16.25
N GLU A 125 25.02 -15.18 17.03
CA GLU A 125 24.89 -13.86 17.66
C GLU A 125 24.56 -12.75 16.64
N GLN A 126 25.11 -12.84 15.43
CA GLN A 126 24.80 -11.92 14.34
C GLN A 126 23.33 -12.02 13.91
N VAL A 127 22.79 -13.23 13.75
CA VAL A 127 21.37 -13.44 13.39
C VAL A 127 20.47 -12.87 14.48
N ILE A 128 20.79 -13.14 15.74
CA ILE A 128 20.02 -12.66 16.90
C ILE A 128 20.01 -11.13 16.98
N THR A 129 21.16 -10.48 16.76
CA THR A 129 21.28 -9.03 16.94
C THR A 129 20.80 -8.23 15.73
N THR A 130 20.88 -8.79 14.51
CA THR A 130 20.62 -8.03 13.27
C THR A 130 19.35 -8.46 12.53
N VAL A 131 19.03 -9.76 12.51
CA VAL A 131 17.96 -10.32 11.69
C VAL A 131 16.67 -10.45 12.51
N LEU A 132 16.74 -11.15 13.65
CA LEU A 132 15.56 -11.47 14.46
C LEU A 132 14.74 -10.25 14.89
N PRO A 133 15.30 -9.09 15.27
CA PRO A 133 14.51 -7.92 15.67
C PRO A 133 13.58 -7.40 14.57
N ARG A 134 13.87 -7.72 13.31
CA ARG A 134 13.09 -7.32 12.13
C ARG A 134 12.25 -8.46 11.56
N LEU A 135 12.36 -9.66 12.13
CA LEU A 135 11.82 -10.88 11.55
C LEU A 135 10.29 -10.82 11.37
N GLN A 136 9.55 -10.33 12.35
CA GLN A 136 8.10 -10.19 12.25
C GLN A 136 7.68 -9.35 11.04
N LYS A 137 8.35 -8.21 10.83
CA LYS A 137 8.08 -7.33 9.68
C LYS A 137 8.39 -8.04 8.37
N VAL A 138 9.53 -8.73 8.28
CA VAL A 138 9.94 -9.46 7.08
C VAL A 138 8.94 -10.57 6.74
N VAL A 139 8.59 -11.41 7.71
CA VAL A 139 7.63 -12.50 7.54
C VAL A 139 6.26 -11.97 7.14
N ASN A 140 5.79 -10.91 7.81
CA ASN A 140 4.52 -10.28 7.47
C ASN A 140 4.52 -9.70 6.04
N ASP A 141 5.58 -8.98 5.66
CA ASP A 141 5.69 -8.39 4.32
C ASP A 141 5.70 -9.47 3.23
N ARG A 142 6.39 -10.60 3.45
CA ARG A 142 6.42 -11.70 2.49
C ARG A 142 5.07 -12.41 2.37
N LEU A 143 4.46 -12.81 3.48
CA LEU A 143 3.13 -13.44 3.47
C LEU A 143 2.08 -12.53 2.82
N ALA A 144 2.17 -11.23 3.08
CA ALA A 144 1.24 -10.27 2.51
C ALA A 144 1.48 -10.05 1.01
N LYS A 145 2.72 -10.16 0.51
CA LYS A 145 3.02 -10.23 -0.93
C LYS A 145 2.50 -11.52 -1.56
N HIS A 146 2.73 -12.67 -0.94
CA HIS A 146 2.21 -13.95 -1.45
C HIS A 146 0.68 -13.91 -1.56
N ARG A 147 -0.01 -13.39 -0.54
CA ARG A 147 -1.47 -13.16 -0.59
C ARG A 147 -1.89 -12.21 -1.70
N LEU A 148 -1.12 -11.14 -1.94
CA LEU A 148 -1.39 -10.24 -3.05
C LEU A 148 -1.31 -10.99 -4.38
N VAL A 149 -0.25 -11.76 -4.60
CA VAL A 149 -0.06 -12.55 -5.83
C VAL A 149 -1.23 -13.52 -6.01
N SER A 150 -1.54 -14.33 -5.00
CA SER A 150 -2.68 -15.26 -5.04
C SER A 150 -4.01 -14.54 -5.31
N LEU A 151 -4.26 -13.38 -4.69
CA LEU A 151 -5.48 -12.60 -4.98
C LEU A 151 -5.50 -12.08 -6.43
N LEU A 152 -4.36 -11.65 -6.96
CA LEU A 152 -4.27 -11.18 -8.34
C LEU A 152 -4.48 -12.33 -9.33
N GLU A 153 -3.94 -13.52 -9.07
CA GLU A 153 -4.15 -14.73 -9.87
C GLU A 153 -5.63 -15.16 -9.85
N ASP A 154 -6.26 -15.19 -8.68
CA ASP A 154 -7.68 -15.50 -8.54
C ASP A 154 -8.54 -14.52 -9.35
N LEU A 155 -8.21 -13.23 -9.30
CA LEU A 155 -8.91 -12.20 -10.08
C LEU A 155 -8.62 -12.34 -11.59
N ASP A 156 -7.42 -12.72 -11.99
CA ASP A 156 -7.07 -12.94 -13.40
C ASP A 156 -7.81 -14.15 -13.96
N GLN A 157 -7.91 -15.23 -13.18
CA GLN A 157 -8.70 -16.41 -13.53
C GLN A 157 -10.19 -16.05 -13.65
N GLN A 158 -10.75 -15.31 -12.69
CA GLN A 158 -12.14 -14.85 -12.73
C GLN A 158 -12.42 -13.90 -13.90
N ARG A 159 -11.42 -13.10 -14.33
CA ARG A 159 -11.52 -12.24 -15.51
C ARG A 159 -11.73 -13.07 -16.79
N GLY A 160 -11.23 -14.31 -16.83
CA GLY A 160 -11.46 -15.27 -17.92
C GLY A 160 -12.80 -16.03 -17.85
N SER A 161 -13.63 -15.78 -16.83
CA SER A 161 -14.91 -16.48 -16.64
C SER A 161 -15.89 -16.25 -17.81
N VAL A 162 -16.65 -17.31 -18.14
CA VAL A 162 -17.77 -17.24 -19.10
C VAL A 162 -18.89 -16.34 -18.57
N ASP A 163 -19.05 -16.24 -17.25
CA ASP A 163 -19.99 -15.31 -16.63
C ASP A 163 -19.46 -13.87 -16.76
N LYS A 164 -20.10 -13.11 -17.65
CA LYS A 164 -19.79 -11.71 -17.93
C LYS A 164 -19.82 -10.83 -16.67
N HIS A 165 -20.69 -11.13 -15.71
CA HIS A 165 -20.82 -10.33 -14.50
C HIS A 165 -19.64 -10.57 -13.55
N VAL A 166 -19.17 -11.82 -13.46
CA VAL A 166 -17.95 -12.19 -12.73
C VAL A 166 -16.72 -11.58 -13.40
N ALA A 167 -16.60 -11.71 -14.72
CA ALA A 167 -15.47 -11.18 -15.48
C ALA A 167 -15.33 -9.65 -15.37
N GLU A 168 -16.45 -8.90 -15.48
CA GLU A 168 -16.45 -7.44 -15.33
C GLU A 168 -16.13 -6.99 -13.89
N HIS A 169 -16.59 -7.75 -12.89
CA HIS A 169 -16.26 -7.50 -11.48
C HIS A 169 -14.77 -7.70 -11.23
N ALA A 170 -14.23 -8.86 -11.63
CA ALA A 170 -12.82 -9.19 -11.46
C ALA A 170 -11.90 -8.17 -12.16
N LYS A 171 -12.26 -7.76 -13.38
CA LYS A 171 -11.56 -6.70 -14.10
C LYS A 171 -11.56 -5.36 -13.34
N ALA A 172 -12.69 -4.99 -12.74
CA ALA A 172 -12.79 -3.74 -11.97
C ALA A 172 -11.92 -3.78 -10.70
N GLU A 173 -11.92 -4.89 -9.98
CA GLU A 173 -11.09 -5.09 -8.79
C GLU A 173 -9.60 -5.11 -9.12
N LEU A 174 -9.21 -5.82 -10.18
CA LEU A 174 -7.83 -5.86 -10.65
C LEU A 174 -7.32 -4.47 -11.03
N SER A 175 -8.12 -3.70 -11.80
CA SER A 175 -7.79 -2.31 -12.12
C SER A 175 -7.55 -1.46 -10.88
N ARG A 176 -8.37 -1.64 -9.84
CA ARG A 176 -8.28 -0.86 -8.61
C ARG A 176 -7.03 -1.21 -7.82
N LEU A 177 -6.80 -2.49 -7.54
CA LEU A 177 -5.63 -2.94 -6.77
C LEU A 177 -4.33 -2.46 -7.42
N LEU A 178 -4.21 -2.62 -8.74
CA LEU A 178 -3.04 -2.18 -9.50
C LEU A 178 -2.89 -0.65 -9.53
N SER A 179 -3.99 0.10 -9.42
CA SER A 179 -3.95 1.57 -9.34
C SER A 179 -3.55 2.07 -7.95
N LEU A 180 -3.87 1.32 -6.89
CA LEU A 180 -3.56 1.70 -5.51
C LEU A 180 -2.19 1.20 -5.04
N ALA A 181 -1.67 0.11 -5.62
CA ALA A 181 -0.38 -0.48 -5.27
C ALA A 181 0.83 0.48 -5.21
N PRO A 182 0.96 1.50 -6.09
CA PRO A 182 2.07 2.46 -5.98
C PRO A 182 1.78 3.64 -5.02
N LEU A 183 0.52 3.86 -4.64
CA LEU A 183 0.04 5.07 -3.96
C LEU A 183 -0.39 4.82 -2.52
N GLY A 184 0.10 3.74 -1.89
CA GLY A 184 -0.12 3.43 -0.48
C GLY A 184 -0.42 4.67 0.34
N THR A 185 -1.62 4.75 0.88
CA THR A 185 -2.11 5.98 1.52
C THR A 185 -1.30 6.27 2.77
N ALA A 186 -0.18 6.97 2.60
CA ALA A 186 0.74 7.32 3.66
C ALA A 186 0.04 8.04 4.82
N TRP A 187 -1.08 8.71 4.53
CA TRP A 187 -1.91 9.38 5.53
C TRP A 187 -2.71 8.44 6.44
N LEU A 188 -2.96 7.18 6.04
CA LEU A 188 -3.53 6.15 6.93
C LEU A 188 -2.46 5.45 7.77
N ASP A 189 -1.21 5.45 7.29
CA ASP A 189 -0.07 4.92 8.04
C ASP A 189 0.46 5.95 9.07
N ALA A 190 0.04 7.21 8.96
CA ALA A 190 0.39 8.27 9.90
C ALA A 190 -0.64 8.34 11.04
N VAL A 191 -0.20 8.06 12.27
CA VAL A 191 -1.00 8.35 13.47
C VAL A 191 -0.95 9.87 13.67
N PRO A 192 -2.09 10.60 13.62
CA PRO A 192 -2.09 12.02 13.90
C PRO A 192 -1.73 12.24 15.38
N PHE A 193 -0.67 13.00 15.63
CA PHE A 193 -0.21 13.33 16.99
C PHE A 193 -0.69 14.71 17.45
N GLU A 194 -1.10 15.57 16.52
CA GLU A 194 -1.69 16.90 16.77
C GLU A 194 -3.23 16.84 16.65
N GLU A 195 -3.93 17.65 17.45
CA GLU A 195 -5.40 17.73 17.42
C GLU A 195 -5.89 18.23 16.07
N GLU A 196 -5.13 19.13 15.45
CA GLU A 196 -5.37 19.71 14.13
C GLU A 196 -5.26 18.68 13.00
N TRP A 197 -4.59 17.55 13.23
CA TRP A 197 -4.36 16.50 12.23
C TRP A 197 -5.35 15.33 12.39
N GLN A 198 -6.28 15.44 13.35
CA GLN A 198 -7.30 14.43 13.54
C GLN A 198 -8.24 14.36 12.34
N ILE A 199 -8.46 13.13 11.87
CA ILE A 199 -9.37 12.85 10.78
C ILE A 199 -10.71 12.47 11.38
N SER A 200 -11.79 13.12 10.94
CA SER A 200 -13.12 12.77 11.41
C SER A 200 -13.46 11.32 11.06
N ASN A 201 -14.21 10.61 11.91
CA ASN A 201 -14.65 9.23 11.63
C ASN A 201 -15.34 9.10 10.26
N ARG A 202 -16.02 10.17 9.82
CA ARG A 202 -16.67 10.22 8.50
C ARG A 202 -15.65 10.20 7.37
N ASP A 203 -14.60 11.01 7.47
CA ASP A 203 -13.59 11.13 6.42
C ASP A 203 -12.66 9.92 6.42
N TYR A 204 -12.35 9.36 7.59
CA TYR A 204 -11.66 8.08 7.75
C TYR A 204 -12.43 6.93 7.10
N SER A 205 -13.74 6.79 7.42
CA SER A 205 -14.61 5.79 6.80
C SER A 205 -14.69 5.99 5.28
N ALA A 206 -14.77 7.23 4.78
CA ALA A 206 -14.77 7.50 3.36
C ALA A 206 -13.46 7.09 2.67
N GLY A 207 -12.31 7.37 3.29
CA GLY A 207 -11.00 6.96 2.81
C GLY A 207 -10.81 5.44 2.78
N LEU A 208 -11.18 4.75 3.86
CA LEU A 208 -11.17 3.29 3.92
C LEU A 208 -12.05 2.66 2.84
N ARG A 209 -13.28 3.18 2.66
CA ARG A 209 -14.18 2.71 1.61
C ARG A 209 -13.58 2.92 0.23
N PHE A 210 -12.97 4.08 -0.01
CA PHE A 210 -12.28 4.36 -1.28
C PHE A 210 -11.16 3.34 -1.56
N LEU A 211 -10.31 3.07 -0.56
CA LEU A 211 -9.23 2.08 -0.67
C LEU A 211 -9.77 0.70 -1.03
N LEU A 212 -10.84 0.27 -0.38
CA LEU A 212 -11.47 -1.02 -0.62
C LEU A 212 -12.35 -1.06 -1.87
N GLY A 213 -12.39 0.02 -2.67
CA GLY A 213 -13.25 0.11 -3.85
C GLY A 213 -14.75 0.17 -3.55
N LEU A 214 -15.09 0.40 -2.29
CA LEU A 214 -16.46 0.55 -1.84
C LEU A 214 -16.97 1.95 -2.17
N ARG A 215 -18.23 2.02 -2.60
CA ARG A 215 -18.87 3.31 -2.91
C ARG A 215 -18.92 4.19 -1.65
N PRO A 216 -18.78 5.51 -1.74
CA PRO A 216 -19.02 6.40 -0.60
C PRO A 216 -20.42 6.19 0.00
N LYS A 217 -20.55 6.14 1.33
CA LYS A 217 -21.83 5.96 2.02
C LYS A 217 -22.82 7.11 1.77
N ILE A 218 -22.31 8.31 1.46
CA ILE A 218 -23.09 9.55 1.33
C ILE A 218 -23.91 9.57 0.02
N MET A 219 -23.59 8.74 -0.98
CA MET A 219 -24.39 8.63 -2.20
C MET A 219 -25.66 7.83 -1.89
N ARG A 220 -26.75 8.53 -1.52
CA ARG A 220 -28.11 7.99 -1.64
C ARG A 220 -28.25 7.49 -3.08
N ARG A 221 -28.27 6.17 -3.27
CA ARG A 221 -28.17 5.46 -4.57
C ARG A 221 -29.17 5.92 -5.65
N ASN A 222 -30.17 6.69 -5.25
CA ASN A 222 -31.31 7.06 -6.08
C ASN A 222 -31.65 8.56 -6.01
N VAL A 223 -30.72 9.46 -5.70
CA VAL A 223 -31.01 10.88 -5.93
C VAL A 223 -30.84 11.14 -7.42
N PRO A 224 -31.92 11.33 -8.19
CA PRO A 224 -31.78 11.67 -9.60
C PRO A 224 -31.02 12.99 -9.69
N MET A 225 -29.89 12.98 -10.39
CA MET A 225 -29.23 14.21 -10.81
C MET A 225 -29.95 14.73 -12.04
N GLN A 226 -30.41 15.97 -11.99
CA GLN A 226 -30.84 16.70 -13.17
C GLN A 226 -29.69 17.61 -13.60
N CYS A 227 -29.07 17.27 -14.71
CA CYS A 227 -28.00 18.07 -15.27
C CYS A 227 -28.58 19.25 -16.07
N PRO A 228 -27.93 20.43 -16.08
CA PRO A 228 -28.31 21.55 -16.94
C PRO A 228 -28.45 21.20 -18.44
N CYS A 229 -27.78 20.14 -18.91
CA CYS A 229 -27.93 19.66 -20.28
C CYS A 229 -29.24 18.87 -20.54
N GLY A 230 -30.12 18.76 -19.55
CA GLY A 230 -31.38 18.00 -19.61
C GLY A 230 -31.26 16.52 -19.28
N HIS A 231 -30.07 16.00 -18.96
CA HIS A 231 -29.93 14.60 -18.54
C HIS A 231 -30.50 14.41 -17.14
N VAL A 232 -31.41 13.45 -17.00
CA VAL A 232 -31.91 12.96 -15.73
C VAL A 232 -31.43 11.52 -15.57
N GLY A 233 -30.73 11.23 -14.48
CA GLY A 233 -30.25 9.89 -14.21
C GLY A 233 -29.69 9.75 -12.81
N THR A 234 -29.39 8.51 -12.42
CA THR A 234 -28.68 8.19 -11.18
C THR A 234 -27.21 7.85 -11.45
N SER A 235 -26.80 7.90 -12.72
CA SER A 235 -25.46 7.53 -13.18
C SER A 235 -24.51 8.72 -13.07
N GLU A 236 -23.59 8.66 -12.10
CA GLU A 236 -22.49 9.61 -11.91
C GLU A 236 -21.66 9.83 -13.19
N HIS A 237 -21.62 8.84 -14.08
CA HIS A 237 -20.84 8.89 -15.34
C HIS A 237 -21.23 10.05 -16.27
N HIS A 238 -22.47 10.55 -16.22
CA HIS A 238 -22.90 11.63 -17.09
C HIS A 238 -22.09 12.91 -16.84
N ALA A 239 -21.85 13.23 -15.56
CA ALA A 239 -21.09 14.42 -15.16
C ALA A 239 -19.65 14.40 -15.68
N PHE A 240 -19.03 13.23 -15.72
CA PHE A 240 -17.61 13.12 -16.02
C PHE A 240 -17.29 12.83 -17.49
N SER A 241 -18.20 12.18 -18.23
CA SER A 241 -17.84 11.58 -19.53
C SER A 241 -18.57 12.16 -20.74
N LYS A 242 -19.69 12.85 -20.55
CA LYS A 242 -20.56 13.24 -21.68
C LYS A 242 -21.06 14.68 -21.62
N CYS A 243 -21.15 15.27 -20.43
CA CYS A 243 -21.73 16.59 -20.29
C CYS A 243 -20.70 17.70 -20.46
N LYS A 244 -20.79 18.45 -21.57
CA LYS A 244 -19.95 19.65 -21.80
C LYS A 244 -20.10 20.69 -20.68
N HIS A 245 -21.29 20.84 -20.10
CA HIS A 245 -21.55 21.77 -18.99
C HIS A 245 -20.91 21.35 -17.66
N LEU A 246 -20.52 20.08 -17.52
CA LEU A 246 -19.86 19.57 -16.31
C LEU A 246 -18.37 19.28 -16.54
N THR A 247 -17.88 19.38 -17.78
CA THR A 247 -16.44 19.36 -18.07
C THR A 247 -15.72 20.48 -17.30
N GLU A 248 -16.31 21.67 -17.21
CA GLU A 248 -15.80 22.78 -16.39
C GLU A 248 -15.72 22.42 -14.90
N ALA A 249 -16.65 21.60 -14.40
CA ALA A 249 -16.62 21.12 -13.02
C ALA A 249 -15.41 20.21 -12.75
N THR A 250 -14.93 19.47 -13.76
CA THR A 250 -13.67 18.70 -13.63
C THR A 250 -12.48 19.63 -13.46
N GLY A 251 -12.38 20.68 -14.28
CA GLY A 251 -11.34 21.71 -14.12
C GLY A 251 -11.43 22.44 -12.79
N TRP A 252 -12.65 22.76 -12.33
CA TRP A 252 -12.86 23.35 -11.01
C TRP A 252 -12.40 22.45 -9.87
N ARG A 253 -12.74 21.15 -9.90
CA ARG A 253 -12.28 20.19 -8.88
C ARG A 253 -10.77 20.02 -8.89
N HIS A 254 -10.15 20.00 -10.08
CA HIS A 254 -8.70 19.88 -10.24
C HIS A 254 -8.02 21.06 -9.56
N ASN A 255 -8.46 22.28 -9.89
CA ASN A 255 -7.97 23.51 -9.28
C ASN A 255 -8.21 23.56 -7.76
N LEU A 256 -9.35 23.05 -7.27
CA LEU A 256 -9.63 22.98 -5.84
C LEU A 256 -8.65 22.05 -5.12
N LEU A 257 -8.45 20.83 -5.63
CA LEU A 257 -7.50 19.88 -5.07
C LEU A 257 -6.07 20.43 -5.10
N LEU A 258 -5.68 21.03 -6.22
CA LEU A 258 -4.38 21.68 -6.36
C LEU A 258 -4.16 22.79 -5.33
N ARG A 259 -5.18 23.61 -5.05
CA ARG A 259 -5.13 24.64 -4.00
C ARG A 259 -5.03 24.02 -2.61
N MET A 260 -5.74 22.93 -2.33
CA MET A 260 -5.67 22.22 -1.05
C MET A 260 -4.28 21.62 -0.82
N VAL A 261 -3.73 20.92 -1.82
CA VAL A 261 -2.38 20.36 -1.80
C VAL A 261 -1.35 21.44 -1.54
N ARG A 262 -1.45 22.57 -2.26
CA ARG A 262 -0.59 23.74 -2.03
C ARG A 262 -0.70 24.29 -0.62
N LEU A 263 -1.93 24.45 -0.11
CA LEU A 263 -2.14 24.97 1.24
C LEU A 263 -1.53 24.04 2.29
N GLY A 264 -1.74 22.73 2.15
CA GLY A 264 -1.14 21.73 3.03
C GLY A 264 0.39 21.80 3.01
N ALA A 265 0.99 21.89 1.82
CA ALA A 265 2.44 22.05 1.68
C ALA A 265 2.95 23.33 2.36
N LYS A 266 2.26 24.47 2.18
CA LYS A 266 2.61 25.72 2.89
C LYS A 266 2.54 25.59 4.41
N VAL A 267 1.50 24.94 4.93
CA VAL A 267 1.36 24.69 6.36
C VAL A 267 2.49 23.79 6.87
N ALA A 268 2.94 22.83 6.07
CA ALA A 268 4.08 21.96 6.36
C ALA A 268 5.45 22.64 6.15
N GLY A 269 5.49 23.96 5.87
CA GLY A 269 6.73 24.73 5.75
C GLY A 269 7.35 24.76 4.35
N PHE A 270 6.67 24.25 3.32
CA PHE A 270 7.15 24.31 1.94
C PHE A 270 6.81 25.64 1.26
N ASP A 271 7.75 26.17 0.50
CA ASP A 271 7.49 27.18 -0.51
C ASP A 271 6.79 26.54 -1.71
N THR A 272 5.78 27.22 -2.28
CA THR A 272 4.96 26.63 -3.35
C THR A 272 4.65 27.58 -4.50
N VAL A 273 4.84 27.08 -5.72
CA VAL A 273 4.55 27.78 -6.97
C VAL A 273 3.55 26.94 -7.78
N LEU A 274 2.36 27.51 -8.02
CA LEU A 274 1.40 26.91 -8.93
C LEU A 274 1.86 27.08 -10.37
N GLU A 275 1.56 26.09 -11.19
CA GLU A 275 1.66 26.23 -12.64
C GLU A 275 3.08 26.65 -13.04
N ASN A 276 4.08 25.96 -12.47
CA ASN A 276 5.47 26.36 -12.57
C ASN A 276 5.85 26.60 -14.04
N ARG A 277 6.16 27.86 -14.37
CA ARG A 277 6.65 28.25 -15.69
C ARG A 277 8.16 28.11 -15.78
N GLN A 278 8.79 27.39 -14.86
CA GLN A 278 10.22 27.09 -14.89
C GLN A 278 10.64 26.54 -16.26
N TYR A 279 9.86 25.65 -16.90
CA TYR A 279 10.13 25.25 -18.28
C TYR A 279 10.14 26.42 -19.28
N THR A 280 9.29 27.44 -19.09
CA THR A 280 9.29 28.65 -19.93
C THR A 280 10.56 29.48 -19.70
N VAL A 281 11.08 29.50 -18.45
CA VAL A 281 12.32 30.21 -18.09
C VAL A 281 13.55 29.43 -18.54
N GLU A 282 13.63 28.13 -18.26
CA GLU A 282 14.71 27.23 -18.69
C GLU A 282 14.84 27.16 -20.21
N ARG A 283 13.70 27.09 -20.92
CA ARG A 283 13.67 27.19 -22.38
C ARG A 283 14.08 28.58 -22.89
N ALA A 284 13.73 29.65 -22.17
CA ALA A 284 14.19 31.00 -22.51
C ALA A 284 15.69 31.22 -22.20
N LEU A 285 16.27 30.39 -21.32
CA LEU A 285 17.67 30.40 -20.94
C LEU A 285 18.51 29.36 -21.71
N GLU A 286 17.92 28.64 -22.67
CA GLU A 286 18.59 27.59 -23.47
C GLU A 286 19.27 26.51 -22.62
N MET A 287 18.74 26.24 -21.41
CA MET A 287 19.21 25.13 -20.60
C MET A 287 18.81 23.82 -21.29
N ASP A 288 19.72 22.84 -21.32
CA ASP A 288 19.54 21.59 -22.07
C ASP A 288 18.38 20.77 -21.45
N THR A 289 17.17 20.93 -22.01
CA THR A 289 15.91 20.47 -21.40
C THR A 289 15.48 19.06 -21.83
N GLU A 290 16.33 18.26 -22.48
CA GLU A 290 15.93 16.95 -23.02
C GLU A 290 15.34 16.00 -21.96
N GLU A 291 15.64 16.19 -20.68
CA GLU A 291 15.09 15.37 -19.57
C GLU A 291 13.87 15.97 -18.85
N HIS A 292 13.51 17.25 -19.08
CA HIS A 292 12.50 17.99 -18.31
C HIS A 292 11.19 18.20 -19.10
N GLU A 293 10.65 17.15 -19.73
CA GLU A 293 9.50 17.29 -20.65
C GLU A 293 8.11 17.45 -20.00
N LYS A 294 7.97 17.36 -18.66
CA LYS A 294 6.66 17.45 -18.01
C LYS A 294 6.60 18.49 -16.91
N ARG A 295 5.75 19.50 -17.16
CA ARG A 295 5.27 20.49 -16.20
C ARG A 295 4.28 19.82 -15.24
N GLY A 296 4.62 19.70 -13.96
CA GLY A 296 3.63 19.42 -12.92
C GLY A 296 2.77 20.65 -12.60
N ASP A 297 1.68 20.41 -11.87
CA ASP A 297 0.69 21.42 -11.53
C ASP A 297 1.17 22.35 -10.39
N CYS A 298 2.03 21.86 -9.49
CA CYS A 298 2.58 22.61 -8.36
C CYS A 298 4.01 22.17 -8.04
N LEU A 299 4.95 23.11 -8.02
CA LEU A 299 6.29 22.90 -7.50
C LEU A 299 6.32 23.26 -6.01
N MET A 300 6.92 22.40 -5.19
CA MET A 300 7.16 22.61 -3.76
C MET A 300 8.66 22.58 -3.45
N CYS A 301 9.10 23.39 -2.50
CA CYS A 301 10.50 23.46 -2.04
C CYS A 301 10.57 23.54 -0.52
N ASP A 302 11.42 22.74 0.12
CA ASP A 302 11.74 22.82 1.57
C ASP A 302 13.12 23.44 1.85
N GLY A 303 13.75 24.02 0.82
CA GLY A 303 15.09 24.60 0.86
C GLY A 303 16.20 23.66 0.38
N GLU A 304 16.00 22.34 0.48
CA GLU A 304 16.98 21.33 0.02
C GLU A 304 16.46 20.54 -1.19
N ARG A 305 15.15 20.36 -1.29
CA ARG A 305 14.51 19.48 -2.27
C ARG A 305 13.45 20.23 -3.06
N LEU A 306 13.37 19.89 -4.35
CA LEU A 306 12.30 20.30 -5.23
C LEU A 306 11.36 19.12 -5.48
N ILE A 307 10.08 19.30 -5.23
CA ILE A 307 9.04 18.29 -5.41
C ILE A 307 8.05 18.82 -6.44
N ASP A 308 8.06 18.24 -7.64
CA ASP A 308 7.07 18.55 -8.66
C ASP A 308 5.82 17.66 -8.48
N THR A 309 4.67 18.29 -8.26
CA THR A 309 3.42 17.62 -7.92
C THR A 309 2.39 17.81 -9.02
N ASP A 310 1.84 16.70 -9.51
CA ASP A 310 0.77 16.66 -10.51
C ASP A 310 -0.55 16.20 -9.86
N VAL A 311 -1.64 16.90 -10.13
CA VAL A 311 -2.98 16.55 -9.62
C VAL A 311 -3.78 16.00 -10.78
N SER A 312 -4.22 14.74 -10.67
CA SER A 312 -5.09 14.15 -11.68
C SER A 312 -6.43 13.74 -11.09
N ILE A 313 -7.51 14.20 -11.72
CA ILE A 313 -8.85 13.70 -11.42
C ILE A 313 -9.15 12.55 -12.35
N THR A 314 -9.00 11.34 -11.83
CA THR A 314 -9.37 10.13 -12.56
C THR A 314 -10.77 9.69 -12.14
N HIS A 315 -11.47 9.01 -13.06
CA HIS A 315 -12.78 8.43 -12.79
C HIS A 315 -12.66 6.89 -12.86
N PRO A 316 -12.43 6.21 -11.72
CA PRO A 316 -12.10 4.78 -11.68
C PRO A 316 -13.06 3.87 -12.48
N PRO A 317 -14.39 4.13 -12.54
CA PRO A 317 -15.28 3.19 -13.23
C PRO A 317 -15.45 3.40 -14.74
N LEU A 318 -14.72 4.30 -15.41
CA LEU A 318 -14.74 4.38 -16.89
C LEU A 318 -14.20 3.08 -17.52
N LYS A 319 -14.92 2.48 -18.48
CA LYS A 319 -14.57 1.16 -19.06
C LYS A 319 -13.19 1.13 -19.73
N SER A 320 -12.85 2.19 -20.46
CA SER A 320 -11.52 2.34 -21.08
C SER A 320 -10.42 2.44 -20.01
N PHE A 321 -10.74 3.05 -18.87
CA PHE A 321 -9.79 3.25 -17.78
C PHE A 321 -9.52 1.95 -17.05
N ARG A 322 -10.58 1.19 -16.76
CA ARG A 322 -10.49 -0.17 -16.22
C ARG A 322 -9.70 -1.10 -17.14
N SER A 323 -10.00 -1.06 -18.44
CA SER A 323 -9.31 -1.93 -19.42
C SER A 323 -7.80 -1.71 -19.53
N ALA A 324 -7.32 -0.48 -19.27
CA ALA A 324 -5.90 -0.19 -19.19
C ALA A 324 -5.34 -0.56 -17.79
N ALA A 325 -5.95 -0.05 -16.73
CA ALA A 325 -5.47 -0.23 -15.36
C ALA A 325 -5.45 -1.71 -14.90
N CYS A 326 -6.24 -2.60 -15.51
CA CYS A 326 -6.21 -4.03 -15.19
C CYS A 326 -5.02 -4.79 -15.79
N ARG A 327 -4.13 -4.14 -16.55
CA ARG A 327 -3.00 -4.81 -17.23
C ARG A 327 -1.69 -4.66 -16.48
N GLU A 328 -1.40 -3.47 -15.97
CA GLU A 328 -0.12 -3.17 -15.31
C GLU A 328 -0.35 -2.18 -14.14
N PRO A 329 0.37 -2.36 -13.01
CA PRO A 329 0.44 -1.34 -11.97
C PRO A 329 0.89 0.00 -12.55
N GLY A 330 0.30 1.10 -12.08
CA GLY A 330 0.74 2.43 -12.50
C GLY A 330 0.56 2.73 -13.99
N GLN A 331 -0.22 1.94 -14.75
CA GLN A 331 -0.45 2.20 -16.19
C GLN A 331 -1.16 3.56 -16.47
N ARG A 332 -1.57 4.29 -15.43
CA ARG A 332 -2.06 5.67 -15.52
C ARG A 332 -1.20 6.71 -14.83
N LEU A 333 -0.14 6.31 -14.15
CA LEU A 333 0.90 7.26 -13.82
C LEU A 333 1.39 7.85 -15.16
N PRO A 334 1.56 9.19 -15.27
CA PRO A 334 1.98 9.85 -16.50
C PRO A 334 3.15 9.06 -17.11
N LYS A 335 3.17 8.86 -18.44
CA LYS A 335 4.19 8.03 -19.12
C LYS A 335 5.67 8.33 -18.77
N GLY A 336 5.96 9.43 -18.06
CA GLY A 336 7.30 9.82 -17.59
C GLY A 336 7.66 9.36 -16.18
N THR A 337 6.72 8.97 -15.32
CA THR A 337 7.01 8.39 -13.98
C THR A 337 7.20 6.87 -14.04
N ARG A 338 7.17 6.27 -15.25
CA ARG A 338 7.25 4.81 -15.42
C ARG A 338 8.67 4.24 -15.34
N SER A 339 9.72 5.06 -15.38
CA SER A 339 11.09 4.62 -15.12
C SER A 339 12.09 5.78 -15.11
N SER A 340 12.44 6.27 -13.91
CA SER A 340 13.83 6.56 -13.52
C SER A 340 14.24 5.75 -12.28
N THR A 341 13.46 4.73 -11.91
CA THR A 341 13.82 3.75 -10.88
C THR A 341 14.95 2.81 -11.30
N SER A 342 15.45 2.92 -12.54
CA SER A 342 16.69 2.29 -12.98
C SER A 342 17.97 3.01 -12.50
N GLY A 343 17.85 4.11 -11.74
CA GLY A 343 19.00 4.91 -11.25
C GLY A 343 19.09 5.13 -9.74
N MET A 344 18.10 4.74 -8.91
CA MET A 344 18.15 4.93 -7.45
C MET A 344 18.64 3.69 -6.67
N THR A 345 19.46 2.86 -7.31
CA THR A 345 20.33 1.87 -6.65
C THR A 345 21.78 2.29 -6.81
N GLN A 346 22.18 3.40 -6.18
CA GLN A 346 23.53 3.69 -5.66
C GLN A 346 23.58 5.17 -5.25
N GLY A 347 23.61 5.44 -3.94
CA GLY A 347 23.84 6.81 -3.46
C GLY A 347 23.25 7.13 -2.10
N GLN A 348 23.58 6.36 -1.06
CA GLN A 348 23.95 6.88 0.27
C GLN A 348 24.16 5.70 1.24
N GLN A 349 25.40 5.20 1.26
CA GLN A 349 26.01 4.87 2.55
C GLN A 349 26.21 6.21 3.27
N VAL A 350 25.34 6.54 4.21
CA VAL A 350 25.74 7.41 5.32
C VAL A 350 26.17 6.45 6.41
N GLY A 351 27.49 6.28 6.52
CA GLY A 351 28.07 5.69 7.71
C GLY A 351 27.79 6.60 8.88
N THR A 352 27.04 6.10 9.86
CA THR A 352 27.05 6.64 11.21
C THR A 352 28.17 5.94 11.97
N SER A 353 29.30 6.63 12.07
CA SER A 353 30.32 6.36 13.06
C SER A 353 29.85 6.98 14.38
N PHE A 354 29.54 6.09 15.34
CA PHE A 354 29.20 6.30 16.76
C PHE A 354 27.96 7.13 17.08
#